data_AF-A0A6D0DD49-F1
#
_entry.id   AF-A0A6D0DD49-F1
#
_cell.length_a   1.000
_cell.length_b   1.000
_cell.length_c   1.000
_cell.angle_alpha   90.00
_cell.angle_beta   90.00
_cell.angle_gamma   90.00
#
_symmetry.space_group_name_H-M   'P 1'
#
loop_
_entity.id
_entity.type
_entity.pdbx_description
1 polymer ?
#
loop_
_entity_poly.entity_id
_entity_poly.type
_entity_poly.pdbx_seq_one_letter_code
_entity_poly.pdbx_strand_id
1 'polypeptide(L)'
;MKTYNTNPGYEMDPQLLTHFNQHLDSLFGVYSKLLPFRMDFAYRKNTFSYGCACRYAMCAEMLQLINEVGDKLVGYAWVMEYTERKGLHIHFVGYLNGQSHRSSYLVSRLMGDIWRRVTDGNGYYHWCRFNKNYPVNINHVIHYSDHKAVNALRYAISYLAKREQKECGIVLGCSRLPEKSHRGRPRLDSTLPGICSQV
;
A
#
# COMPACT_ATOMS: atom_id res chain seq x y z
N MET A 1 -24.62 -7.00 -2.54
CA MET A 1 -23.31 -6.34 -2.72
C MET A 1 -22.70 -6.14 -1.34
N LYS A 2 -21.45 -6.58 -1.08
CA LYS A 2 -20.81 -6.34 0.23
C LYS A 2 -20.62 -4.83 0.41
N THR A 3 -21.12 -4.27 1.50
CA THR A 3 -20.88 -2.87 1.87
C THR A 3 -19.59 -2.79 2.68
N TYR A 4 -18.65 -1.97 2.24
CA TYR A 4 -17.39 -1.74 2.95
C TYR A 4 -17.42 -0.39 3.66
N ASN A 5 -16.76 -0.30 4.81
CA ASN A 5 -16.57 0.97 5.50
C ASN A 5 -15.68 1.89 4.65
N THR A 6 -16.14 3.10 4.37
CA THR A 6 -15.49 4.04 3.44
C THR A 6 -15.47 5.44 4.04
N ASN A 7 -14.54 6.27 3.55
CA ASN A 7 -14.57 7.69 3.86
C ASN A 7 -15.75 8.38 3.14
N PRO A 8 -16.72 8.97 3.88
CA PRO A 8 -17.89 9.61 3.28
C PRO A 8 -17.56 10.93 2.55
N GLY A 9 -16.34 11.48 2.74
CA GLY A 9 -15.90 12.72 2.11
C GLY A 9 -15.45 12.58 0.66
N TYR A 10 -15.50 11.37 0.07
CA TYR A 10 -15.10 11.12 -1.31
C TYR A 10 -16.09 10.21 -2.02
N GLU A 11 -16.26 10.40 -3.33
CA GLU A 11 -16.98 9.43 -4.16
C GLU A 11 -16.06 8.25 -4.48
N MET A 12 -16.51 7.03 -4.16
CA MET A 12 -15.72 5.81 -4.36
C MET A 12 -15.97 5.21 -5.74
N ASP A 13 -14.90 4.74 -6.39
CA ASP A 13 -15.00 3.80 -7.49
C ASP A 13 -15.37 2.41 -6.95
N PRO A 14 -16.54 1.84 -7.31
CA PRO A 14 -17.00 0.57 -6.74
C PRO A 14 -16.10 -0.62 -7.09
N GLN A 15 -15.46 -0.60 -8.27
CA GLN A 15 -14.58 -1.68 -8.71
C GLN A 15 -13.27 -1.65 -7.95
N LEU A 16 -12.64 -0.48 -7.81
CA LEU A 16 -11.43 -0.31 -7.01
C LEU A 16 -11.69 -0.62 -5.53
N LEU A 17 -12.82 -0.15 -5.00
CA LEU A 17 -13.18 -0.42 -3.61
C LEU A 17 -13.33 -1.93 -3.38
N THR A 18 -14.00 -2.63 -4.29
CA THR A 18 -14.15 -4.09 -4.20
C THR A 18 -12.79 -4.78 -4.32
N HIS A 19 -11.95 -4.36 -5.27
CA HIS A 19 -10.63 -4.92 -5.51
C HIS A 19 -9.72 -4.84 -4.27
N PHE A 20 -9.56 -3.65 -3.68
CA PHE A 20 -8.70 -3.48 -2.50
C PHE A 20 -9.24 -4.20 -1.25
N ASN A 21 -10.56 -4.29 -1.10
CA ASN A 21 -11.14 -5.02 0.02
C ASN A 21 -11.00 -6.55 -0.13
N GLN A 22 -11.12 -7.09 -1.34
CA GLN A 22 -10.87 -8.51 -1.61
C GLN A 22 -9.39 -8.88 -1.42
N HIS A 23 -8.50 -7.97 -1.80
CA HIS A 23 -7.07 -8.10 -1.52
C HIS A 23 -6.80 -8.18 -0.02
N LEU A 24 -7.36 -7.24 0.76
CA LEU A 24 -7.25 -7.24 2.22
C LEU A 24 -7.85 -8.51 2.85
N ASP A 25 -9.01 -8.97 2.38
CA ASP A 25 -9.66 -10.20 2.85
C ASP A 25 -8.76 -11.42 2.62
N SER A 26 -8.04 -11.45 1.50
CA SER A 26 -7.13 -12.55 1.16
C SER A 26 -5.85 -12.51 1.99
N LEU A 27 -5.30 -11.32 2.26
CA LEU A 27 -4.18 -11.16 3.19
C LEU A 27 -4.56 -11.65 4.58
N PHE A 28 -5.72 -11.25 5.10
CA PHE A 28 -6.22 -11.84 6.34
C PHE A 28 -6.54 -13.33 6.15
N GLY A 29 -6.89 -13.83 4.97
CA GLY A 29 -7.01 -15.28 4.73
C GLY A 29 -5.74 -16.08 5.11
N VAL A 30 -4.57 -15.47 5.03
CA VAL A 30 -3.26 -16.12 5.28
C VAL A 30 -2.59 -15.65 6.57
N TYR A 31 -2.69 -14.36 6.94
CA TYR A 31 -2.03 -13.79 8.10
C TYR A 31 -3.02 -13.52 9.24
N SER A 32 -2.69 -13.97 10.45
CA SER A 32 -3.52 -13.73 11.65
C SER A 32 -3.42 -12.30 12.16
N LYS A 33 -2.26 -11.69 11.93
CA LYS A 33 -1.94 -10.33 12.33
C LYS A 33 -1.29 -9.61 11.17
N LEU A 34 -1.84 -8.46 10.78
CA LEU A 34 -1.22 -7.56 9.82
C LEU A 34 -0.80 -6.28 10.55
N LEU A 35 0.33 -5.72 10.16
CA LEU A 35 0.74 -4.37 10.55
C LEU A 35 0.73 -3.48 9.30
N PRO A 36 -0.37 -2.74 9.06
CA PRO A 36 -0.47 -1.87 7.91
C PRO A 36 0.24 -0.53 8.14
N PHE A 37 0.72 0.05 7.06
CA PHE A 37 1.26 1.40 7.05
C PHE A 37 1.05 2.05 5.68
N ARG A 38 0.98 3.39 5.67
CA ARG A 38 0.82 4.17 4.45
C ARG A 38 2.05 5.02 4.19
N MET A 39 2.44 5.07 2.93
CA MET A 39 3.47 5.94 2.40
C MET A 39 2.89 6.71 1.21
N ASP A 40 3.25 7.97 1.09
CA ASP A 40 3.00 8.76 -0.11
C ASP A 40 4.34 9.02 -0.79
N PHE A 41 4.41 8.75 -2.09
CA PHE A 41 5.61 8.97 -2.92
C PHE A 41 5.31 10.00 -4.00
N ALA A 42 6.23 10.90 -4.28
CA ALA A 42 6.11 11.92 -5.33
C ALA A 42 7.51 12.33 -5.81
N TYR A 43 7.56 13.16 -6.85
CA TYR A 43 8.77 13.92 -7.16
C TYR A 43 8.81 15.22 -6.37
N ARG A 44 10.02 15.68 -6.03
CA ARG A 44 10.27 16.99 -5.43
C ARG A 44 9.97 18.07 -6.45
N LYS A 45 9.35 19.15 -6.00
CA LYS A 45 9.17 20.36 -6.82
C LYS A 45 10.52 20.88 -7.32
N ASN A 46 10.51 21.51 -8.49
CA ASN A 46 11.69 22.09 -9.15
C ASN A 46 12.75 21.06 -9.55
N THR A 47 12.41 19.77 -9.65
CA THR A 47 13.28 18.75 -10.25
C THR A 47 12.86 18.46 -11.69
N PHE A 48 13.78 17.96 -12.50
CA PHE A 48 13.47 17.51 -13.87
C PHE A 48 12.36 16.44 -13.87
N SER A 49 12.43 15.47 -12.95
CA SER A 49 11.40 14.44 -12.80
C SER A 49 10.01 15.00 -12.47
N TYR A 50 9.91 16.16 -11.79
CA TYR A 50 8.62 16.82 -11.57
C TYR A 50 8.09 17.51 -12.82
N GLY A 51 8.96 18.24 -13.55
CA GLY A 51 8.57 18.98 -14.75
C GLY A 51 8.27 18.08 -15.96
N CYS A 52 8.97 16.95 -16.07
CA CYS A 52 8.83 15.96 -17.15
C CYS A 52 8.26 14.63 -16.61
N ALA A 53 7.43 14.71 -15.57
CA ALA A 53 6.91 13.53 -14.88
C ALA A 53 6.17 12.59 -15.85
N CYS A 54 6.64 11.35 -15.92
CA CYS A 54 6.09 10.32 -16.80
C CYS A 54 5.53 9.18 -15.96
N ARG A 55 4.26 8.82 -16.18
CA ARG A 55 3.60 7.69 -15.48
C ARG A 55 4.38 6.38 -15.62
N TYR A 56 4.96 6.11 -16.79
CA TYR A 56 5.71 4.87 -17.02
C TYR A 56 7.01 4.83 -16.21
N ALA A 57 7.73 5.96 -16.16
CA ALA A 57 8.93 6.08 -15.34
C ALA A 57 8.62 5.88 -13.85
N MET A 58 7.60 6.57 -13.34
CA MET A 58 7.20 6.46 -11.93
C MET A 58 6.71 5.05 -11.57
N CYS A 59 6.00 4.36 -12.49
CA CYS A 59 5.65 2.95 -12.32
C CYS A 59 6.90 2.05 -12.24
N ALA A 60 7.88 2.25 -13.12
CA ALA A 60 9.12 1.46 -13.12
C ALA A 60 9.90 1.66 -11.82
N GLU A 61 10.05 2.90 -11.35
CA GLU A 61 10.69 3.24 -10.08
C GLU A 61 9.95 2.62 -8.88
N MET A 62 8.60 2.67 -8.89
CA MET A 62 7.79 2.05 -7.84
C MET A 62 7.95 0.52 -7.82
N LEU A 63 8.00 -0.12 -8.99
CA LEU A 63 8.26 -1.56 -9.10
C LEU A 63 9.66 -1.92 -8.62
N GLN A 64 10.67 -1.13 -9.00
CA GLN A 64 12.03 -1.30 -8.49
C GLN A 64 12.08 -1.17 -6.96
N LEU A 65 11.39 -0.17 -6.40
CA LEU A 65 11.29 0.00 -4.95
C LEU A 65 10.70 -1.25 -4.29
N ILE A 66 9.56 -1.73 -4.78
CA ILE A 66 8.88 -2.91 -4.23
C ILE A 66 9.79 -4.14 -4.28
N ASN A 67 10.47 -4.36 -5.41
CA ASN A 67 11.39 -5.48 -5.58
C ASN A 67 12.55 -5.43 -4.59
N GLU A 68 13.12 -4.25 -4.34
CA GLU A 68 14.23 -4.09 -3.39
C GLU A 68 13.81 -4.19 -1.91
N VAL A 69 12.57 -3.82 -1.58
CA VAL A 69 12.01 -4.05 -0.24
C VAL A 69 11.83 -5.54 0.02
N GLY A 70 11.35 -6.26 -1.01
CA GLY A 70 11.23 -7.71 -1.04
C GLY A 70 10.25 -8.27 -0.01
N ASP A 71 10.64 -9.39 0.59
CA ASP A 71 9.86 -10.22 1.50
C ASP A 71 9.47 -9.58 2.84
N LYS A 72 10.00 -8.38 3.14
CA LYS A 72 9.59 -7.59 4.31
C LYS A 72 8.10 -7.23 4.22
N LEU A 73 7.58 -7.03 3.02
CA LEU A 73 6.16 -6.84 2.75
C LEU A 73 5.48 -8.19 2.53
N VAL A 74 4.44 -8.47 3.31
CA VAL A 74 3.56 -9.63 3.05
C VAL A 74 2.42 -9.30 2.09
N GLY A 75 2.26 -8.03 1.78
CA GLY A 75 1.33 -7.52 0.79
C GLY A 75 1.50 -6.00 0.63
N TYR A 76 1.00 -5.48 -0.48
CA TYR A 76 0.88 -4.06 -0.73
C TYR A 76 -0.22 -3.75 -1.75
N ALA A 77 -0.67 -2.51 -1.76
CA ALA A 77 -1.49 -1.91 -2.80
C ALA A 77 -1.06 -0.44 -2.99
N TRP A 78 -1.09 0.04 -4.23
CA TRP A 78 -0.81 1.44 -4.53
C TRP A 78 -1.63 1.95 -5.69
N VAL A 79 -1.92 3.25 -5.70
CA VAL A 79 -2.56 3.97 -6.80
C VAL A 79 -1.75 5.21 -7.15
N MET A 80 -1.67 5.54 -8.42
CA MET A 80 -1.11 6.78 -8.91
C MET A 80 -2.22 7.81 -9.07
N GLU A 81 -1.93 9.03 -8.64
CA GLU A 81 -2.82 10.18 -8.71
C GLU A 81 -2.07 11.40 -9.26
N TYR A 82 -2.82 12.35 -9.79
CA TYR A 82 -2.30 13.61 -10.28
C TYR A 82 -3.05 14.78 -9.63
N THR A 83 -2.31 15.81 -9.24
CA THR A 83 -2.88 17.13 -8.94
C THR A 83 -1.92 18.20 -9.43
N GLU A 84 -2.42 19.36 -9.85
CA GLU A 84 -1.56 20.49 -10.26
C GLU A 84 -0.53 20.87 -9.18
N ARG A 85 -0.94 20.79 -7.91
CA ARG A 85 -0.09 21.19 -6.78
C ARG A 85 1.03 20.18 -6.45
N LYS A 86 0.78 18.88 -6.59
CA LYS A 86 1.71 17.80 -6.22
C LYS A 86 2.35 17.10 -7.42
N GLY A 87 1.86 17.33 -8.63
CA GLY A 87 2.22 16.53 -9.80
C GLY A 87 1.76 15.08 -9.66
N LEU A 88 2.46 14.17 -10.35
CA LEU A 88 2.30 12.73 -10.17
C LEU A 88 2.76 12.31 -8.78
N HIS A 89 1.90 11.55 -8.11
CA HIS A 89 2.20 10.98 -6.81
C HIS A 89 1.50 9.63 -6.63
N ILE A 90 2.04 8.80 -5.74
CA ILE A 90 1.54 7.46 -5.45
C ILE A 90 1.10 7.42 -3.99
N HIS A 91 -0.11 6.93 -3.77
CA HIS A 91 -0.60 6.50 -2.46
C HIS A 91 -0.36 5.01 -2.31
N PHE A 92 0.52 4.64 -1.37
CA PHE A 92 0.94 3.27 -1.13
C PHE A 92 0.49 2.80 0.25
N VAL A 93 -0.08 1.59 0.33
CA VAL A 93 -0.35 0.86 1.56
C VAL A 93 0.47 -0.42 1.55
N GLY A 94 1.30 -0.59 2.57
CA GLY A 94 2.08 -1.81 2.81
C GLY A 94 1.54 -2.58 4.01
N TYR A 95 1.70 -3.90 3.97
CA TYR A 95 1.34 -4.81 5.05
C TYR A 95 2.57 -5.61 5.47
N LEU A 96 2.89 -5.58 6.77
CA LEU A 96 3.91 -6.44 7.38
C LEU A 96 3.24 -7.60 8.15
N ASN A 97 3.95 -8.71 8.31
CA ASN A 97 3.51 -9.77 9.22
C ASN A 97 3.51 -9.24 10.66
N GLY A 98 2.32 -9.03 11.23
CA GLY A 98 2.15 -8.49 12.58
C GLY A 98 2.54 -9.46 13.71
N GLN A 99 2.89 -10.71 13.39
CA GLN A 99 3.53 -11.62 14.34
C GLN A 99 5.01 -11.28 14.53
N SER A 100 5.70 -10.88 13.45
CA SER A 100 7.14 -10.60 13.45
C SER A 100 7.47 -9.11 13.62
N HIS A 101 6.51 -8.22 13.33
CA HIS A 101 6.71 -6.77 13.38
C HIS A 101 5.77 -6.10 14.37
N ARG A 102 6.34 -5.19 15.18
CA ARG A 102 5.58 -4.31 16.09
C ARG A 102 5.56 -2.84 15.66
N SER A 103 6.37 -2.48 14.67
CA SER A 103 6.45 -1.13 14.10
C SER A 103 6.83 -1.23 12.64
N SER A 104 6.26 -0.35 11.81
CA SER A 104 6.61 -0.22 10.40
C SER A 104 7.79 0.73 10.17
N TYR A 105 8.30 1.40 11.21
CA TYR A 105 9.30 2.47 11.08
C TYR A 105 10.51 2.07 10.23
N LEU A 106 11.14 0.94 10.53
CA LEU A 106 12.35 0.49 9.83
C LEU A 106 12.06 0.21 8.35
N VAL A 107 10.93 -0.43 8.05
CA VAL A 107 10.53 -0.71 6.66
C VAL A 107 10.16 0.58 5.93
N SER A 108 9.39 1.48 6.55
CA SER A 108 9.04 2.79 5.96
C SER A 108 10.28 3.64 5.69
N ARG A 109 11.28 3.60 6.57
CA ARG A 109 12.56 4.30 6.37
C ARG A 109 13.34 3.71 5.20
N LEU A 110 13.49 2.39 5.17
CA LEU A 110 14.12 1.68 4.06
C LEU A 110 13.44 2.04 2.72
N MET A 111 12.11 1.98 2.66
CA MET A 111 11.34 2.37 1.47
C MET A 111 11.61 3.81 1.04
N GLY A 112 11.68 4.75 1.97
CA GLY A 112 11.98 6.14 1.67
C GLY A 112 13.40 6.36 1.14
N ASP A 113 14.38 5.62 1.68
CA ASP A 113 15.77 5.67 1.25
C ASP A 113 15.94 5.03 -0.15
N ILE A 114 15.24 3.91 -0.41
CA ILE A 114 15.16 3.30 -1.75
C ILE A 114 14.49 4.27 -2.73
N TRP A 115 13.33 4.85 -2.38
CA TRP A 115 12.63 5.81 -3.25
C TRP A 115 13.55 6.96 -3.68
N ARG A 116 14.31 7.52 -2.74
CA ARG A 116 15.27 8.58 -3.04
C ARG A 116 16.35 8.10 -4.00
N ARG A 117 16.85 6.87 -3.85
CA ARG A 117 17.90 6.33 -4.72
C ARG A 117 17.38 6.01 -6.12
N VAL A 118 16.24 5.33 -6.26
CA VAL A 118 15.71 4.93 -7.59
C VAL A 118 15.23 6.12 -8.43
N THR A 119 15.04 7.28 -7.80
CA THR A 119 14.67 8.54 -8.45
C THR A 119 15.85 9.51 -8.59
N ASP A 120 17.09 9.05 -8.41
CA ASP A 120 18.31 9.86 -8.46
C ASP A 120 18.27 11.11 -7.57
N GLY A 121 17.67 10.99 -6.39
CA GLY A 121 17.50 12.07 -5.42
C GLY A 121 16.28 12.96 -5.64
N ASN A 122 15.59 12.83 -6.78
CA ASN A 122 14.43 13.64 -7.13
C ASN A 122 13.16 13.24 -6.36
N GLY A 123 13.16 12.06 -5.73
CA GLY A 123 12.05 11.54 -4.96
C GLY A 123 11.80 12.28 -3.65
N TYR A 124 10.54 12.57 -3.41
CA TYR A 124 9.97 12.95 -2.13
C TYR A 124 9.10 11.79 -1.60
N TYR A 125 9.17 11.53 -0.30
CA TYR A 125 8.26 10.60 0.35
C TYR A 125 7.73 11.17 1.65
N HIS A 126 6.55 10.71 2.04
CA HIS A 126 5.94 11.03 3.32
C HIS A 126 5.45 9.74 3.98
N TRP A 127 5.98 9.44 5.17
CA TRP A 127 5.46 8.37 6.00
C TRP A 127 4.23 8.87 6.76
N CYS A 128 3.05 8.37 6.40
CA CYS A 128 1.77 8.73 7.02
C CYS A 128 1.65 8.08 8.40
N ARG A 129 2.28 8.70 9.40
CA ARG A 129 2.07 8.38 10.82
C ARG A 129 0.67 8.82 11.25
N PHE A 130 0.09 8.10 12.20
CA PHE A 130 -1.14 8.51 12.84
C PHE A 130 -1.02 9.94 13.40
N ASN A 131 -2.02 10.74 13.10
CA ASN A 131 -2.24 12.07 13.64
C ASN A 131 -3.65 12.06 14.25
N LYS A 132 -3.86 12.75 15.37
CA LYS A 132 -5.18 12.89 16.03
C LYS A 132 -6.26 13.43 15.09
N ASN A 133 -5.87 14.14 14.04
CA ASN A 133 -6.78 14.65 13.01
C ASN A 133 -7.25 13.59 12.00
N TYR A 134 -6.69 12.38 12.03
CA TYR A 134 -7.16 11.28 11.21
C TYR A 134 -8.28 10.51 11.93
N PRO A 135 -9.37 10.18 11.22
CA PRO A 135 -10.54 9.51 11.81
C PRO A 135 -10.24 8.07 12.25
N VAL A 136 -9.17 7.47 11.72
CA VAL A 136 -8.76 6.10 12.02
C VAL A 136 -7.25 6.02 12.23
N ASN A 137 -6.83 5.17 13.16
CA ASN A 137 -5.44 4.77 13.34
C ASN A 137 -5.24 3.37 12.76
N ILE A 138 -4.37 3.23 11.77
CA ILE A 138 -4.00 1.92 11.20
C ILE A 138 -2.55 1.52 11.50
N ASN A 139 -1.75 2.37 12.14
CA ASN A 139 -0.32 2.10 12.37
C ASN A 139 -0.09 1.24 13.63
N HIS A 140 -0.84 0.15 13.75
CA HIS A 140 -0.73 -0.81 14.84
C HIS A 140 -1.02 -2.22 14.32
N VAL A 141 -0.66 -3.23 15.11
CA VAL A 141 -0.93 -4.62 14.74
C VAL A 141 -2.42 -4.92 14.83
N ILE A 142 -3.02 -5.34 13.73
CA ILE A 142 -4.44 -5.67 13.61
C ILE A 142 -4.60 -7.18 13.55
N HIS A 143 -5.29 -7.74 14.53
CA HIS A 143 -5.70 -9.15 14.50
C HIS A 143 -6.96 -9.31 13.63
N TYR A 144 -7.02 -10.38 12.84
CA TYR A 144 -8.13 -10.59 11.90
C TYR A 144 -9.53 -10.65 12.53
N SER A 145 -9.63 -11.05 13.80
CA SER A 145 -10.89 -11.12 14.54
C SER A 145 -11.28 -9.78 15.19
N ASP A 146 -10.38 -8.79 15.17
CA ASP A 146 -10.70 -7.44 15.60
C ASP A 146 -11.45 -6.73 14.46
N HIS A 147 -12.75 -6.99 14.36
CA HIS A 147 -13.61 -6.44 13.32
C HIS A 147 -13.64 -4.91 13.33
N LYS A 148 -13.43 -4.27 14.49
CA LYS A 148 -13.39 -2.81 14.60
C LYS A 148 -12.11 -2.27 13.96
N ALA A 149 -10.95 -2.84 14.27
CA ALA A 149 -9.68 -2.44 13.68
C ALA A 149 -9.62 -2.80 12.18
N VAL A 150 -10.18 -3.94 11.76
CA VAL A 150 -10.31 -4.30 10.35
C VAL A 150 -11.18 -3.28 9.60
N ASN A 151 -12.33 -2.86 10.16
CA ASN A 151 -13.17 -1.83 9.54
C ASN A 151 -12.52 -0.45 9.51
N ALA A 152 -11.70 -0.11 10.51
CA ALA A 152 -10.88 1.10 10.48
C ALA A 152 -9.82 1.05 9.38
N LEU A 153 -9.23 -0.13 9.13
CA LEU A 153 -8.34 -0.35 8.00
C LEU A 153 -9.07 -0.26 6.65
N ARG A 154 -10.29 -0.81 6.53
CA ARG A 154 -11.14 -0.65 5.33
C ARG A 154 -11.40 0.81 4.99
N TYR A 155 -11.71 1.61 6.00
CA TYR A 155 -11.86 3.06 5.85
C TYR A 155 -10.57 3.70 5.33
N ALA A 156 -9.41 3.33 5.87
CA ALA A 156 -8.14 3.90 5.42
C ALA A 156 -7.78 3.49 3.99
N ILE A 157 -8.01 2.23 3.58
CA ILE A 157 -7.73 1.77 2.22
C ILE A 157 -8.73 2.32 1.20
N SER A 158 -9.94 2.74 1.61
CA SER A 158 -10.92 3.32 0.69
C SER A 158 -10.40 4.62 0.06
N TYR A 159 -9.46 5.32 0.69
CA TYR A 159 -8.80 6.48 0.09
C TYR A 159 -8.14 6.17 -1.26
N LEU A 160 -7.67 4.93 -1.48
CA LEU A 160 -7.08 4.52 -2.75
C LEU A 160 -8.16 4.36 -3.84
N ALA A 161 -9.40 4.11 -3.43
CA ALA A 161 -10.55 3.88 -4.32
C ALA A 161 -11.35 5.15 -4.63
N LYS A 162 -10.96 6.32 -4.11
CA LYS A 162 -11.64 7.59 -4.45
C LYS A 162 -11.55 7.85 -5.97
N ARG A 163 -12.58 8.45 -6.56
CA ARG A 163 -12.59 8.76 -8.00
C ARG A 163 -11.73 9.96 -8.36
N GLU A 164 -11.62 10.94 -7.47
CA GLU A 164 -10.90 12.17 -7.76
C GLU A 164 -9.40 11.89 -7.96
N GLN A 165 -8.73 12.78 -8.71
CA GLN A 165 -7.27 12.78 -8.93
C GLN A 165 -6.79 11.63 -9.83
N LYS A 166 -7.69 11.00 -10.58
CA LYS A 166 -7.45 9.90 -11.54
C LYS A 166 -7.92 10.26 -12.95
N GLU A 167 -7.92 11.55 -13.28
CA GLU A 167 -8.45 12.10 -14.54
C GLU A 167 -7.68 11.59 -15.76
N CYS A 168 -6.41 11.21 -15.59
CA CYS A 168 -5.57 10.64 -16.65
C CYS A 168 -5.61 9.10 -16.73
N GLY A 169 -6.64 8.49 -16.12
CA GLY A 169 -6.84 7.04 -16.05
C GLY A 169 -6.38 6.43 -14.74
N ILE A 170 -6.82 5.19 -14.51
CA ILE A 170 -6.50 4.43 -13.29
C ILE A 170 -5.20 3.65 -13.50
N VAL A 171 -4.14 4.06 -12.80
CA VAL A 171 -2.87 3.35 -12.75
C VAL A 171 -2.65 2.88 -11.31
N LEU A 172 -2.57 1.57 -11.11
CA LEU A 172 -2.46 0.95 -9.79
C LEU A 172 -1.59 -0.30 -9.83
N GLY A 173 -1.14 -0.74 -8.66
CA GLY A 173 -0.49 -2.03 -8.48
C GLY A 173 -0.87 -2.67 -7.16
N CYS A 174 -0.97 -4.00 -7.16
CA CYS A 174 -1.34 -4.77 -5.99
C CYS A 174 -0.49 -6.03 -5.93
N SER A 175 0.00 -6.40 -4.76
CA SER A 175 0.71 -7.67 -4.56
C SER A 175 -0.18 -8.85 -4.94
N ARG A 176 0.44 -9.91 -5.48
CA ARG A 176 -0.26 -11.19 -5.70
C ARG A 176 -0.82 -11.70 -4.38
N LEU A 177 -1.99 -12.32 -4.44
CA LEU A 177 -2.62 -12.91 -3.26
C LEU A 177 -1.78 -14.11 -2.82
N PRO A 178 -1.46 -14.26 -1.53
CA PRO A 178 -0.84 -15.49 -1.06
C PRO A 178 -1.79 -16.67 -1.26
N GLU A 179 -1.26 -17.81 -1.73
CA GLU A 179 -2.07 -19.01 -1.99
C GLU A 179 -2.76 -19.47 -0.71
N LYS A 180 -4.07 -19.70 -0.78
CA LYS A 180 -4.83 -20.26 0.34
C LYS A 180 -4.47 -21.74 0.48
N SER A 181 -3.83 -22.10 1.58
CA SER A 181 -3.73 -23.51 1.96
C SER A 181 -5.09 -24.07 2.36
N HIS A 182 -5.43 -25.29 1.93
CA HIS A 182 -6.62 -26.02 2.40
C HIS A 182 -6.51 -26.47 3.86
N ARG A 183 -5.31 -26.41 4.45
CA ARG A 183 -5.12 -26.49 5.90
C ARG A 183 -5.48 -25.11 6.43
N GLY A 184 -6.44 -25.01 7.36
CA GLY A 184 -6.88 -23.72 7.94
C GLY A 184 -5.70 -22.80 8.32
N ARG A 185 -5.92 -21.47 8.40
CA ARG A 185 -4.86 -20.43 8.32
C ARG A 185 -3.49 -20.92 8.85
N PRO A 186 -2.51 -21.15 7.97
CA PRO A 186 -1.19 -21.64 8.36
C PRO A 186 -0.53 -20.72 9.38
N ARG A 187 0.04 -21.29 10.45
CA ARG A 187 1.03 -20.58 11.26
C ARG A 187 2.33 -20.58 10.46
N LEU A 188 2.60 -19.52 9.69
CA LEU A 188 3.90 -19.37 9.06
C LEU A 188 4.93 -19.10 10.17
N ASP A 189 5.60 -20.16 10.63
CA ASP A 189 6.94 -20.02 11.18
C ASP A 189 7.88 -19.71 10.01
N SER A 190 8.80 -18.79 10.26
CA SER A 190 9.69 -18.18 9.29
C SER A 190 10.57 -19.21 8.58
N THR A 191 10.10 -19.75 7.45
CA THR A 191 10.92 -20.18 6.31
C THR A 191 9.97 -20.55 5.18
N LEU A 192 10.03 -19.83 4.05
CA LEU A 192 9.56 -20.39 2.79
C LEU A 192 10.74 -20.47 1.82
N PRO A 193 10.92 -21.62 1.16
CA PRO A 193 11.96 -21.83 0.18
C PRO A 193 11.66 -20.97 -1.06
N GLY A 194 12.71 -20.41 -1.65
CA GLY A 194 12.60 -19.73 -2.92
C GLY A 194 12.10 -20.66 -4.02
N ILE A 195 11.56 -20.06 -5.08
CA ILE A 195 11.98 -20.29 -6.46
C ILE A 195 11.25 -19.28 -7.35
N CYS A 196 12.06 -18.66 -8.23
CA CYS A 196 11.67 -17.88 -9.39
C CYS A 196 10.88 -18.74 -10.38
N SER A 197 9.80 -18.22 -10.95
CA SER A 197 9.40 -18.62 -12.29
C SER A 197 8.77 -17.45 -13.03
N GLN A 198 9.45 -17.08 -14.11
CA GLN A 198 8.94 -16.28 -15.21
C GLN A 198 7.75 -16.98 -15.86
N VAL A 199 6.78 -16.17 -16.30
CA VAL A 199 6.13 -16.33 -17.60
C VAL A 199 5.99 -14.93 -18.19
#